data_AF-A0A7R9FT64-F1
#
_entry.id   AF-A0A7R9FT64-F1
#
_cell.length_a   1.000
_cell.length_b   1.000
_cell.length_c   1.000
_cell.angle_alpha   90.00
_cell.angle_beta   90.00
_cell.angle_gamma   90.00
#
_symmetry.space_group_name_H-M   'P 1'
#
loop_
_entity.id
_entity.type
_entity.pdbx_description
1 polymer ?
#
loop_
_entity_poly.entity_id
_entity_poly.type
_entity_poly.pdbx_seq_one_letter_code
_entity_poly.pdbx_strand_id
1 'polypeptide(L)'
;HPKIMDKPSINSDFSYNWLKKGLLNAETESNIPAIQDQCIRTRNYEKYILKLDVEDRCRCCHGPLETDENNANAEYIKMADQYVPVPGGTNNNNYANVELILDIAKRMHVQAVWAGWGHASENPKLPELLHKHGVIFLGPPEKAMWALGDKIASSIVAQTADIPTLPWSGSGLKALWNEKDVSKRRLKISSELYKRACIETVEQGLQAAQTIGYPVMIKASEGGGGKGIRKALNSDDFPNMFRQVQAEVPGSPIFVMSLAKGARHLEVQILSDEYGNAISLFGRDCSIQRRHQKIIEEAPCIIAKPNVFEQMEK
;
A
#
# COMPACT_ATOMS: atom_id res chain seq x y z
N HIS A 1 -19.37 -2.54 32.20
CA HIS A 1 -18.09 -3.28 32.22
C HIS A 1 -18.03 -4.21 31.02
N PRO A 2 -17.20 -3.95 30.00
CA PRO A 2 -16.98 -4.91 28.93
C PRO A 2 -16.17 -6.09 29.50
N LYS A 3 -16.67 -7.32 29.33
CA LYS A 3 -15.93 -8.54 29.63
C LYS A 3 -14.82 -8.69 28.59
N ILE A 4 -13.57 -8.62 29.05
CA ILE A 4 -12.40 -9.09 28.32
C ILE A 4 -12.67 -10.56 27.98
N MET A 5 -12.78 -10.90 26.70
CA MET A 5 -12.81 -12.29 26.29
C MET A 5 -11.48 -12.92 26.72
N ASP A 6 -11.55 -14.04 27.45
CA ASP A 6 -10.37 -14.79 27.86
C ASP A 6 -9.45 -15.02 26.66
N LYS A 7 -8.17 -14.69 26.83
CA LYS A 7 -7.13 -14.84 25.81
C LYS A 7 -7.25 -16.23 25.19
N PRO A 8 -7.58 -16.39 23.89
CA PRO A 8 -7.28 -17.64 23.22
C PRO A 8 -5.76 -17.78 23.30
N SER A 9 -5.30 -18.87 23.91
CA SER A 9 -3.87 -19.21 23.97
C SER A 9 -3.34 -19.25 22.54
N ILE A 10 -2.69 -18.17 22.10
CA ILE A 10 -1.91 -18.17 20.86
C ILE A 10 -0.82 -19.22 21.10
N ASN A 11 -0.94 -20.35 20.42
CA ASN A 11 0.05 -21.42 20.50
C ASN A 11 1.34 -20.93 19.83
N SER A 12 2.23 -20.33 20.64
CA SER A 12 3.50 -19.75 20.20
C SER A 12 4.44 -20.77 19.56
N ASP A 13 4.32 -22.05 19.94
CA ASP A 13 5.21 -23.11 19.47
C ASP A 13 5.00 -23.41 17.98
N PHE A 14 3.79 -23.18 17.46
CA PHE A 14 3.49 -23.39 16.05
C PHE A 14 4.05 -22.28 15.15
N SER A 15 4.03 -21.02 15.62
CA SER A 15 4.60 -19.87 14.91
C SER A 15 6.13 -19.96 14.79
N TYR A 16 6.81 -20.53 15.80
CA TYR A 16 8.27 -20.69 15.81
C TYR A 16 8.79 -21.80 14.88
N ASN A 17 7.99 -22.84 14.60
CA ASN A 17 8.42 -23.95 13.75
C ASN A 17 8.54 -23.56 12.26
N TRP A 18 7.82 -22.52 11.81
CA TRP A 18 7.93 -22.01 10.44
C TRP A 18 9.25 -21.25 10.23
N LEU A 19 9.66 -20.41 11.19
CA LEU A 19 10.97 -19.72 11.18
C LEU A 19 12.15 -20.69 11.11
N LYS A 20 12.04 -21.88 11.72
CA LYS A 20 13.08 -22.91 11.72
C LYS A 20 13.24 -23.65 10.38
N LYS A 21 12.26 -23.58 9.46
CA LYS A 21 12.31 -24.35 8.20
C LYS A 21 13.21 -23.74 7.11
N GLY A 22 13.81 -22.57 7.34
CA GLY A 22 15.00 -22.11 6.60
C GLY A 22 14.89 -21.99 5.08
N LEU A 23 13.68 -21.96 4.51
CA LEU A 23 13.45 -21.75 3.08
C LEU A 23 13.04 -20.30 2.85
N LEU A 24 13.99 -19.38 3.03
CA LEU A 24 13.86 -18.01 2.54
C LEU A 24 14.18 -18.01 1.05
N ASN A 25 13.20 -18.35 0.22
CA ASN A 25 13.27 -18.05 -1.21
C ASN A 25 12.93 -16.57 -1.37
N ALA A 26 13.98 -15.78 -1.64
CA ALA A 26 13.87 -14.36 -1.89
C ALA A 26 13.38 -14.09 -3.32
N GLU A 27 12.16 -14.49 -3.68
CA GLU A 27 11.53 -14.03 -4.93
C GLU A 27 10.06 -13.68 -4.72
N THR A 28 9.71 -12.52 -5.27
CA THR A 28 8.43 -11.85 -5.45
C THR A 28 7.16 -12.72 -5.39
N GLU A 29 6.07 -12.15 -4.87
CA GLU A 29 4.71 -12.75 -4.77
C GLU A 29 4.55 -13.94 -3.81
N SER A 30 5.60 -14.69 -3.47
CA SER A 30 5.51 -15.89 -2.61
C SER A 30 5.32 -15.65 -1.09
N ASN A 31 5.29 -14.39 -0.64
CA ASN A 31 4.81 -14.04 0.72
C ASN A 31 3.28 -13.89 0.79
N ILE A 32 2.59 -13.80 -0.36
CA ILE A 32 1.12 -13.77 -0.48
C ILE A 32 0.44 -14.96 0.23
N PRO A 33 0.93 -16.21 0.08
CA PRO A 33 0.35 -17.37 0.75
C PRO A 33 0.50 -17.33 2.28
N ALA A 34 1.62 -16.87 2.83
CA ALA A 34 1.90 -17.05 4.27
C ALA A 34 0.98 -16.24 5.21
N ILE A 35 0.65 -14.99 4.88
CA ILE A 35 -0.31 -14.20 5.67
C ILE A 35 -1.76 -14.51 5.24
N GLN A 36 -2.01 -14.91 3.98
CA GLN A 36 -3.29 -15.51 3.61
C GLN A 36 -3.58 -16.73 4.50
N ASP A 37 -2.61 -17.64 4.68
CA ASP A 37 -2.72 -18.81 5.55
C ASP A 37 -2.99 -18.42 7.02
N GLN A 38 -2.33 -17.40 7.55
CA GLN A 38 -2.60 -16.91 8.91
C GLN A 38 -3.99 -16.30 9.05
N CYS A 39 -4.45 -15.53 8.07
CA CYS A 39 -5.80 -14.98 8.04
C CYS A 39 -6.84 -16.11 7.98
N ILE A 40 -6.59 -17.14 7.17
CA ILE A 40 -7.47 -18.31 6.98
C ILE A 40 -7.54 -19.20 8.23
N ARG A 41 -6.48 -19.29 9.05
CA ARG A 41 -6.49 -20.09 10.29
C ARG A 41 -7.41 -19.57 11.40
N THR A 42 -7.93 -18.36 11.30
CA THR A 42 -8.88 -17.83 12.31
C THR A 42 -10.24 -18.53 12.20
N ARG A 43 -10.66 -19.27 13.23
CA ARG A 43 -11.82 -20.20 13.19
C ARG A 43 -13.21 -19.55 13.29
N ASN A 44 -13.31 -18.23 13.19
CA ASN A 44 -14.54 -17.52 13.56
C ASN A 44 -15.45 -17.18 12.37
N TYR A 45 -15.05 -17.49 11.13
CA TYR A 45 -15.76 -17.07 9.91
C TYR A 45 -15.61 -18.14 8.81
N GLU A 46 -16.66 -18.34 8.01
CA GLU A 46 -16.62 -19.12 6.76
C GLU A 46 -15.92 -18.31 5.66
N LYS A 47 -14.99 -18.94 4.95
CA LYS A 47 -14.07 -18.25 4.03
C LYS A 47 -14.19 -18.75 2.61
N TYR A 48 -14.35 -17.78 1.71
CA TYR A 48 -14.33 -17.95 0.27
C TYR A 48 -13.02 -17.40 -0.29
N ILE A 49 -12.32 -18.20 -1.09
CA ILE A 49 -11.09 -17.75 -1.76
C ILE A 49 -11.25 -17.84 -3.28
N LEU A 50 -10.71 -16.84 -3.98
CA LEU A 50 -10.65 -16.84 -5.44
C LEU A 50 -9.54 -17.76 -5.93
N LYS A 51 -9.86 -18.65 -6.88
CA LYS A 51 -8.94 -19.60 -7.47
C LYS A 51 -8.91 -19.42 -8.99
N LEU A 52 -7.72 -19.29 -9.60
CA LEU A 52 -7.60 -19.16 -11.05
C LEU A 52 -8.14 -20.41 -11.78
N ASP A 53 -9.00 -20.18 -12.76
CA ASP A 53 -9.54 -21.15 -13.71
C ASP A 53 -8.56 -21.33 -14.88
N VAL A 54 -8.32 -22.59 -15.25
CA VAL A 54 -7.17 -23.02 -16.05
C VAL A 54 -7.56 -23.50 -17.45
N GLU A 55 -8.84 -23.39 -17.83
CA GLU A 55 -9.27 -23.77 -19.17
C GLU A 55 -8.85 -22.77 -20.27
N ASP A 56 -8.32 -21.60 -19.90
CA ASP A 56 -7.84 -20.61 -20.87
C ASP A 56 -6.52 -21.05 -21.51
N ARG A 57 -6.57 -21.27 -22.83
CA ARG A 57 -5.41 -21.61 -23.66
C ARG A 57 -4.70 -20.34 -24.14
N CYS A 58 -3.38 -20.35 -24.09
CA CYS A 58 -2.53 -19.32 -24.70
C CYS A 58 -2.91 -19.11 -26.19
N ARG A 59 -3.40 -17.92 -26.56
CA ARG A 59 -3.81 -17.60 -27.96
C ARG A 59 -2.68 -17.78 -28.99
N CYS A 60 -1.42 -17.64 -28.58
CA CYS A 60 -0.26 -17.82 -29.46
C CYS A 60 0.22 -19.27 -29.58
N CYS A 61 0.02 -20.09 -28.54
CA CYS A 61 0.68 -21.38 -28.39
C CYS A 61 -0.27 -22.57 -28.21
N HIS A 62 -1.58 -22.33 -28.06
CA HIS A 62 -2.64 -23.32 -27.85
C HIS A 62 -2.41 -24.29 -26.67
N GLY A 63 -1.34 -24.10 -25.89
CA GLY A 63 -1.08 -24.79 -24.62
C GLY A 63 -1.83 -24.16 -23.46
N PRO A 64 -1.98 -24.90 -22.34
CA PRO A 64 -2.56 -24.35 -21.11
C PRO A 64 -1.76 -23.12 -20.66
N LEU A 65 -2.46 -22.07 -20.18
CA LEU A 65 -1.81 -20.99 -19.44
C LEU A 65 -1.41 -21.53 -18.07
N GLU A 66 -0.22 -22.13 -18.00
CA GLU A 66 0.43 -22.49 -16.74
C GLU A 66 0.66 -21.20 -15.95
N THR A 67 -0.15 -20.98 -14.92
CA THR A 67 0.11 -19.98 -13.88
C THR A 67 0.74 -20.70 -12.69
N ASP A 68 1.80 -20.12 -12.11
CA ASP A 68 2.57 -20.72 -11.01
C ASP A 68 1.67 -21.18 -9.83
N GLU A 69 0.54 -20.50 -9.59
CA GLU A 69 -0.36 -20.80 -8.47
C GLU A 69 -1.07 -22.16 -8.55
N ASN A 70 -1.41 -22.66 -9.75
CA ASN A 70 -2.10 -23.94 -9.89
C ASN A 70 -1.16 -25.16 -9.80
N ASN A 71 0.11 -25.01 -10.18
CA ASN A 71 1.13 -26.05 -9.96
C ASN A 71 1.69 -26.01 -8.52
N ALA A 72 1.63 -24.87 -7.84
CA ALA A 72 2.21 -24.69 -6.50
C ALA A 72 1.43 -25.37 -5.35
N ASN A 73 0.27 -25.99 -5.62
CA ASN A 73 -0.45 -26.77 -4.61
C ASN A 73 -0.75 -25.93 -3.35
N ALA A 74 -1.05 -24.64 -3.56
CA ALA A 74 -1.00 -23.58 -2.54
C ALA A 74 -1.84 -23.92 -1.30
N GLU A 75 -1.23 -23.77 -0.12
CA GLU A 75 -1.84 -24.18 1.16
C GLU A 75 -3.16 -23.45 1.43
N TYR A 76 -3.24 -22.16 1.07
CA TYR A 76 -4.42 -21.32 1.29
C TYR A 76 -5.69 -21.88 0.63
N ILE A 77 -5.58 -22.51 -0.54
CA ILE A 77 -6.72 -23.11 -1.26
C ILE A 77 -7.25 -24.33 -0.50
N LYS A 78 -6.36 -25.13 0.08
CA LYS A 78 -6.73 -26.32 0.88
C LYS A 78 -7.30 -25.96 2.24
N MET A 79 -6.93 -24.78 2.74
CA MET A 79 -7.36 -24.28 4.04
C MET A 79 -8.69 -23.52 3.99
N ALA A 80 -9.13 -23.08 2.80
CA ALA A 80 -10.41 -22.42 2.62
C ALA A 80 -11.58 -23.38 2.80
N ASP A 81 -12.70 -22.88 3.33
CA ASP A 81 -13.94 -23.65 3.40
C ASP A 81 -14.53 -23.86 2.00
N GLN A 82 -14.49 -22.81 1.17
CA GLN A 82 -14.96 -22.82 -0.21
C GLN A 82 -14.02 -22.03 -1.13
N TYR A 83 -13.98 -22.38 -2.41
CA TYR A 83 -13.26 -21.62 -3.43
C TYR A 83 -14.14 -21.28 -4.63
N VAL A 84 -13.87 -20.15 -5.27
CA VAL A 84 -14.59 -19.66 -6.45
C VAL A 84 -13.62 -19.56 -7.63
N PRO A 85 -13.86 -20.29 -8.73
CA PRO A 85 -13.06 -20.15 -9.95
C PRO A 85 -13.15 -18.73 -10.53
N VAL A 86 -12.02 -18.15 -10.95
CA VAL A 86 -11.92 -16.82 -11.58
C VAL A 86 -11.01 -16.86 -12.81
N PRO A 87 -11.15 -15.96 -13.79
CA PRO A 87 -10.34 -16.01 -15.02
C PRO A 87 -8.84 -16.00 -14.76
N GLY A 88 -8.10 -16.82 -15.50
CA GLY A 88 -6.63 -16.84 -15.49
C GLY A 88 -5.99 -15.60 -16.13
N GLY A 89 -4.66 -15.63 -16.26
CA GLY A 89 -3.87 -14.56 -16.85
C GLY A 89 -3.48 -13.47 -15.86
N THR A 90 -3.31 -12.23 -16.34
CA THR A 90 -2.82 -11.12 -15.52
C THR A 90 -3.81 -10.74 -14.41
N ASN A 91 -3.29 -10.14 -13.34
CA ASN A 91 -4.10 -9.81 -12.15
C ASN A 91 -5.33 -8.93 -12.44
N ASN A 92 -5.28 -8.11 -13.49
CA ASN A 92 -6.38 -7.27 -13.96
C ASN A 92 -7.64 -8.05 -14.34
N ASN A 93 -7.51 -9.34 -14.64
CA ASN A 93 -8.64 -10.21 -14.97
C ASN A 93 -9.28 -10.83 -13.73
N ASN A 94 -8.56 -10.86 -12.60
CA ASN A 94 -8.93 -11.62 -11.40
C ASN A 94 -8.79 -10.79 -10.11
N TYR A 95 -7.69 -10.94 -9.36
CA TYR A 95 -7.48 -10.39 -8.03
C TYR A 95 -7.43 -8.86 -7.98
N ALA A 96 -7.15 -8.18 -9.11
CA ALA A 96 -7.20 -6.73 -9.22
C ALA A 96 -8.51 -6.22 -9.87
N ASN A 97 -9.40 -7.11 -10.29
CA ASN A 97 -10.66 -6.76 -10.94
C ASN A 97 -11.76 -6.49 -9.90
N VAL A 98 -11.97 -5.21 -9.63
CA VAL A 98 -12.95 -4.75 -8.62
C VAL A 98 -14.38 -5.17 -8.95
N GLU A 99 -14.78 -5.15 -10.22
CA GLU A 99 -16.14 -5.52 -10.64
C GLU A 99 -16.39 -7.02 -10.44
N LEU A 100 -15.40 -7.84 -10.79
CA LEU A 100 -15.45 -9.28 -10.56
C LEU A 100 -15.50 -9.62 -9.07
N ILE A 101 -14.68 -8.98 -8.23
CA ILE A 101 -14.69 -9.20 -6.79
C ILE A 101 -16.08 -8.88 -6.22
N LEU A 102 -16.70 -7.78 -6.66
CA LEU A 102 -18.05 -7.41 -6.24
C LEU A 102 -19.12 -8.43 -6.71
N ASP A 103 -19.04 -8.89 -7.95
CA ASP A 103 -19.95 -9.92 -8.47
C ASP A 103 -19.89 -11.20 -7.63
N ILE A 104 -18.67 -11.66 -7.34
CA ILE A 104 -18.45 -12.86 -6.52
C ILE A 104 -18.97 -12.63 -5.10
N ALA A 105 -18.68 -11.48 -4.49
CA ALA A 105 -19.16 -11.14 -3.16
C ALA A 105 -20.71 -11.19 -3.08
N LYS A 106 -21.40 -10.73 -4.13
CA LYS A 106 -22.87 -10.81 -4.22
C LYS A 106 -23.38 -12.22 -4.40
N ARG A 107 -22.81 -13.01 -5.33
CA ARG A 107 -23.24 -14.38 -5.62
C ARG A 107 -23.05 -15.32 -4.43
N MET A 108 -21.97 -15.12 -3.67
CA MET A 108 -21.63 -15.93 -2.50
C MET A 108 -22.21 -15.35 -1.20
N HIS A 109 -22.92 -14.22 -1.25
CA HIS A 109 -23.53 -13.55 -0.10
C HIS A 109 -22.55 -13.30 1.06
N VAL A 110 -21.31 -12.93 0.75
CA VAL A 110 -20.28 -12.66 1.78
C VAL A 110 -20.59 -11.35 2.52
N GLN A 111 -20.28 -11.30 3.81
CA GLN A 111 -20.49 -10.10 4.63
C GLN A 111 -19.31 -9.13 4.55
N ALA A 112 -18.12 -9.65 4.24
CA ALA A 112 -16.90 -8.85 4.17
C ALA A 112 -15.92 -9.36 3.12
N VAL A 113 -15.05 -8.46 2.63
CA VAL A 113 -13.95 -8.76 1.71
C VAL A 113 -12.64 -8.28 2.32
N TRP A 114 -11.63 -9.14 2.30
CA TRP A 114 -10.26 -8.83 2.68
C TRP A 114 -9.36 -8.90 1.44
N ALA A 115 -8.64 -7.81 1.15
CA ALA A 115 -7.76 -7.73 -0.02
C ALA A 115 -6.27 -7.90 0.32
N GLY A 116 -5.89 -7.98 1.61
CA GLY A 116 -4.49 -8.07 2.03
C GLY A 116 -3.66 -6.92 1.47
N TRP A 117 -2.60 -7.25 0.74
CA TRP A 117 -1.70 -6.31 0.06
C TRP A 117 -1.52 -6.72 -1.41
N GLY A 118 -1.13 -5.77 -2.27
CA GLY A 118 -1.10 -5.98 -3.72
C GLY A 118 -2.49 -6.03 -4.37
N HIS A 119 -2.54 -6.26 -5.68
CA HIS A 119 -3.78 -6.32 -6.46
C HIS A 119 -4.72 -5.12 -6.22
N ALA A 120 -5.96 -5.36 -5.78
CA ALA A 120 -6.94 -4.31 -5.50
C ALA A 120 -6.87 -3.73 -4.07
N SER A 121 -5.91 -4.13 -3.23
CA SER A 121 -5.82 -3.69 -1.81
C SER A 121 -5.67 -2.17 -1.63
N GLU A 122 -5.01 -1.50 -2.57
CA GLU A 122 -4.80 -0.04 -2.56
C GLU A 122 -5.75 0.70 -3.52
N ASN A 123 -6.72 -0.01 -4.12
CA ASN A 123 -7.66 0.59 -5.07
C ASN A 123 -8.91 1.11 -4.35
N PRO A 124 -9.12 2.43 -4.23
CA PRO A 124 -10.24 2.99 -3.48
C PRO A 124 -11.61 2.66 -4.07
N LYS A 125 -11.69 2.25 -5.34
CA LYS A 125 -12.96 1.81 -5.96
C LYS A 125 -13.50 0.54 -5.31
N LEU A 126 -12.63 -0.31 -4.77
CA LEU A 126 -13.03 -1.57 -4.14
C LEU A 126 -13.91 -1.33 -2.89
N PRO A 127 -13.42 -0.67 -1.82
CA PRO A 127 -14.28 -0.34 -0.69
C PRO A 127 -15.49 0.50 -1.10
N GLU A 128 -15.34 1.45 -2.04
CA GLU A 128 -16.46 2.27 -2.50
C GLU A 128 -17.63 1.42 -3.04
N LEU A 129 -17.33 0.46 -3.93
CA LEU A 129 -18.36 -0.39 -4.51
C LEU A 129 -18.92 -1.42 -3.53
N LEU A 130 -18.07 -1.99 -2.65
CA LEU A 130 -18.51 -2.93 -1.62
C LEU A 130 -19.47 -2.24 -0.63
N HIS A 131 -19.13 -1.05 -0.13
CA HIS A 131 -19.97 -0.28 0.78
C HIS A 131 -21.34 0.06 0.17
N LYS A 132 -21.39 0.43 -1.12
CA LYS A 132 -22.66 0.68 -1.84
C LYS A 132 -23.60 -0.53 -1.88
N HIS A 133 -23.07 -1.74 -1.68
CA HIS A 133 -23.83 -2.99 -1.70
C HIS A 133 -23.92 -3.66 -0.33
N GLY A 134 -23.55 -2.96 0.75
CA GLY A 134 -23.64 -3.47 2.12
C GLY A 134 -22.61 -4.55 2.46
N VAL A 135 -21.53 -4.66 1.69
CA VAL A 135 -20.41 -5.57 1.98
C VAL A 135 -19.30 -4.77 2.67
N ILE A 136 -18.81 -5.30 3.80
CA ILE A 136 -17.74 -4.67 4.59
C ILE A 136 -16.40 -4.85 3.89
N PHE A 137 -15.60 -3.79 3.79
CA PHE A 137 -14.21 -3.93 3.39
C PHE A 137 -13.31 -3.99 4.64
N LEU A 138 -12.52 -5.05 4.78
CA LEU A 138 -11.60 -5.25 5.90
C LEU A 138 -10.29 -4.47 5.67
N GLY A 139 -10.38 -3.15 5.74
CA GLY A 139 -9.28 -2.21 5.55
C GLY A 139 -9.76 -0.76 5.62
N PRO A 140 -8.93 0.22 5.23
CA PRO A 140 -9.32 1.62 5.27
C PRO A 140 -10.45 1.93 4.25
N PRO A 141 -11.34 2.89 4.54
CA PRO A 141 -12.40 3.26 3.61
C PRO A 141 -11.85 4.02 2.40
N GLU A 142 -12.66 4.12 1.33
CA GLU A 142 -12.29 4.72 0.04
C GLU A 142 -11.74 6.15 0.18
N LYS A 143 -12.28 6.93 1.10
CA LYS A 143 -11.85 8.32 1.36
C LYS A 143 -10.45 8.39 1.96
N ALA A 144 -10.12 7.47 2.88
CA ALA A 144 -8.81 7.40 3.50
C ALA A 144 -7.76 6.93 2.48
N MET A 145 -8.10 5.92 1.68
CA MET A 145 -7.25 5.45 0.57
C MET A 145 -6.96 6.56 -0.45
N TRP A 146 -7.98 7.35 -0.85
CA TRP A 146 -7.78 8.49 -1.74
C TRP A 146 -6.86 9.56 -1.14
N ALA A 147 -7.05 9.89 0.14
CA ALA A 147 -6.29 10.96 0.79
C ALA A 147 -4.81 10.59 1.04
N LEU A 148 -4.54 9.31 1.30
CA LEU A 148 -3.22 8.84 1.73
C LEU A 148 -2.46 8.01 0.67
N GLY A 149 -3.14 7.51 -0.36
CA GLY A 149 -2.53 6.75 -1.45
C GLY A 149 -1.77 7.63 -2.46
N ASP A 150 -2.25 8.85 -2.69
CA ASP A 150 -1.56 9.82 -3.54
C ASP A 150 -0.39 10.48 -2.77
N LYS A 151 0.81 10.50 -3.37
CA LYS A 151 2.04 10.93 -2.69
C LYS A 151 2.04 12.42 -2.34
N ILE A 152 1.45 13.24 -3.20
CA ILE A 152 1.34 14.70 -2.99
C ILE A 152 0.29 14.96 -1.90
N ALA A 153 -0.89 14.37 -2.03
CA ALA A 153 -1.98 14.49 -1.08
C ALA A 153 -1.54 14.05 0.32
N SER A 154 -0.97 12.85 0.42
CA SER A 154 -0.48 12.25 1.66
C SER A 154 0.59 13.13 2.34
N SER A 155 1.51 13.73 1.57
CA SER A 155 2.51 14.64 2.12
C SER A 155 1.89 15.93 2.68
N ILE A 156 0.84 16.47 2.05
CA ILE A 156 0.09 17.61 2.59
C ILE A 156 -0.65 17.22 3.87
N VAL A 157 -1.25 16.02 3.93
CA VAL A 157 -1.89 15.51 5.15
C VAL A 157 -0.87 15.39 6.28
N ALA A 158 0.30 14.80 6.00
CA ALA A 158 1.39 14.66 6.96
C ALA A 158 1.83 16.02 7.52
N GLN A 159 2.06 17.01 6.64
CA GLN A 159 2.40 18.37 7.08
C GLN A 159 1.28 19.04 7.89
N THR A 160 0.01 18.73 7.60
CA THR A 160 -1.15 19.24 8.35
C THR A 160 -1.18 18.66 9.77
N ALA A 161 -0.75 17.41 9.94
CA ALA A 161 -0.58 16.75 11.22
C ALA A 161 0.79 17.01 11.88
N ASP A 162 1.56 17.99 11.39
CA ASP A 162 2.89 18.34 11.88
C ASP A 162 3.93 17.21 11.82
N ILE A 163 3.70 16.21 10.96
CA ILE A 163 4.65 15.13 10.69
C ILE A 163 5.77 15.66 9.80
N PRO A 164 7.06 15.51 10.18
CA PRO A 164 8.17 15.95 9.36
C PRO A 164 8.22 15.23 8.00
N THR A 165 8.22 16.00 6.92
CA THR A 165 8.41 15.49 5.55
C THR A 165 9.77 15.91 5.00
N LEU A 166 10.36 15.11 4.12
CA LEU A 166 11.55 15.54 3.37
C LEU A 166 11.25 16.82 2.57
N PRO A 167 12.23 17.72 2.40
CA PRO A 167 12.04 18.91 1.56
C PRO A 167 11.57 18.54 0.16
N TRP A 168 10.49 19.16 -0.29
CA TRP A 168 9.81 18.90 -1.55
C TRP A 168 9.09 20.14 -2.08
N SER A 169 8.59 20.10 -3.32
CA SER A 169 7.92 21.23 -3.98
C SER A 169 6.68 21.73 -3.25
N GLY A 170 6.05 20.89 -2.43
CA GLY A 170 4.92 21.25 -1.58
C GLY A 170 5.28 21.52 -0.10
N SER A 171 6.56 21.78 0.21
CA SER A 171 6.99 22.05 1.59
C SER A 171 6.21 23.20 2.22
N GLY A 172 5.66 22.99 3.41
CA GLY A 172 4.90 24.00 4.16
C GLY A 172 3.43 24.15 3.75
N LEU A 173 2.96 23.40 2.75
CA LEU A 173 1.54 23.34 2.40
C LEU A 173 0.75 22.54 3.44
N LYS A 174 -0.22 23.19 4.09
CA LYS A 174 -1.13 22.55 5.04
C LYS A 174 -2.58 22.68 4.56
N ALA A 175 -3.34 21.60 4.72
CA ALA A 175 -4.78 21.61 4.49
C ALA A 175 -5.48 22.30 5.67
N LEU A 176 -6.68 22.85 5.40
CA LEU A 176 -7.53 23.37 6.46
C LEU A 176 -8.11 22.19 7.26
N TRP A 177 -7.73 22.12 8.53
CA TRP A 177 -8.22 21.13 9.48
C TRP A 177 -8.71 21.86 10.75
N ASN A 178 -9.91 21.52 11.22
CA ASN A 178 -10.46 22.06 12.45
C ASN A 178 -10.85 20.91 13.38
N GLU A 179 -10.11 20.76 14.48
CA GLU A 179 -10.34 19.72 15.47
C GLU A 179 -11.69 19.83 16.18
N LYS A 180 -12.29 21.03 16.23
CA LYS A 180 -13.51 21.31 17.00
C LYS A 180 -14.80 20.96 16.27
N ASP A 181 -14.76 20.69 14.97
CA ASP A 181 -15.95 20.37 14.17
C ASP A 181 -16.05 18.86 13.95
N VAL A 182 -16.51 18.14 14.99
CA VAL A 182 -16.68 16.68 15.00
C VAL A 182 -17.61 16.20 13.88
N SER A 183 -18.55 17.06 13.44
CA SER A 183 -19.48 16.79 12.33
C SER A 183 -18.82 16.84 10.95
N LYS A 184 -17.62 17.41 10.84
CA LYS A 184 -16.82 17.57 9.62
C LYS A 184 -15.37 17.08 9.83
N ARG A 185 -15.18 15.90 10.42
CA ARG A 185 -13.90 15.15 10.42
C ARG A 185 -13.48 14.70 9.01
N ARG A 186 -13.51 15.59 8.03
CA ARG A 186 -13.20 15.34 6.62
C ARG A 186 -12.08 16.27 6.23
N LEU A 187 -10.87 15.72 6.24
CA LEU A 187 -9.72 16.41 5.67
C LEU A 187 -9.92 16.40 4.15
N LYS A 188 -10.03 17.60 3.57
CA LYS A 188 -10.18 17.76 2.12
C LYS A 188 -9.06 18.65 1.62
N ILE A 189 -8.26 18.11 0.71
CA ILE A 189 -7.23 18.85 0.00
C ILE A 189 -7.93 19.55 -1.17
N SER A 190 -7.89 20.88 -1.21
CA SER A 190 -8.46 21.62 -2.33
C SER A 190 -7.60 21.42 -3.57
N SER A 191 -8.23 21.42 -4.75
CA SER A 191 -7.50 21.30 -6.02
C SER A 191 -6.45 22.41 -6.19
N GLU A 192 -6.72 23.60 -5.66
CA GLU A 192 -5.78 24.72 -5.65
C GLU A 192 -4.54 24.42 -4.79
N LEU A 193 -4.75 23.91 -3.57
CA LEU A 193 -3.66 23.53 -2.67
C LEU A 193 -2.82 22.40 -3.26
N TYR A 194 -3.49 21.41 -3.85
CA TYR A 194 -2.84 20.30 -4.54
C TYR A 194 -1.95 20.79 -5.70
N LYS A 195 -2.50 21.63 -6.59
CA LYS A 195 -1.78 22.19 -7.74
C LYS A 195 -0.53 22.98 -7.35
N ARG A 196 -0.55 23.69 -6.23
CA ARG A 196 0.63 24.42 -5.72
C ARG A 196 1.82 23.52 -5.38
N ALA A 197 1.59 22.23 -5.12
CA ALA A 197 2.65 21.26 -4.90
C ALA A 197 3.20 20.64 -6.20
N CYS A 198 2.42 20.75 -7.29
CA CYS A 198 2.72 20.15 -8.58
C CYS A 198 3.69 21.02 -9.40
N ILE A 199 4.44 20.35 -10.26
CA ILE A 199 5.37 20.93 -11.23
C ILE A 199 4.84 20.61 -12.62
N GLU A 200 4.43 21.65 -13.34
CA GLU A 200 3.83 21.53 -14.69
C GLU A 200 4.89 21.71 -15.78
N THR A 201 5.94 22.49 -15.52
CA THR A 201 7.00 22.79 -16.50
C THR A 201 8.40 22.48 -15.98
N VAL A 202 9.35 22.35 -16.92
CA VAL A 202 10.76 22.13 -16.59
C VAL A 202 11.33 23.31 -15.79
N GLU A 203 10.94 24.53 -16.12
CA GLU A 203 11.40 25.76 -15.47
C GLU A 203 10.93 25.82 -14.01
N GLN A 204 9.66 25.50 -13.76
CA GLN A 204 9.14 25.36 -12.39
C GLN A 204 9.92 24.30 -11.61
N GLY A 205 10.22 23.17 -12.26
CA GLY A 205 10.97 22.07 -11.67
C GLY A 205 12.41 22.45 -11.32
N LEU A 206 13.10 23.19 -12.19
CA LEU A 206 14.45 23.71 -11.93
C LEU A 206 14.46 24.67 -10.74
N GLN A 207 13.49 25.58 -10.65
CA GLN A 207 13.36 26.50 -9.52
C GLN A 207 13.10 25.77 -8.19
N ALA A 208 12.22 24.77 -8.22
CA ALA A 208 11.96 23.92 -7.06
C ALA A 208 13.22 23.14 -6.65
N ALA A 209 13.93 22.53 -7.61
CA ALA A 209 15.15 21.77 -7.35
C ALA A 209 16.29 22.64 -6.80
N GLN A 210 16.42 23.89 -7.26
CA GLN A 210 17.38 24.85 -6.73
C GLN A 210 17.07 25.21 -5.27
N THR A 211 15.78 25.38 -4.94
CA THR A 211 15.33 25.69 -3.56
C THR A 211 15.53 24.50 -2.61
N ILE A 212 15.26 23.28 -3.09
CA ILE A 212 15.40 22.04 -2.32
C ILE A 212 16.88 21.65 -2.15
N GLY A 213 17.71 21.90 -3.16
CA GLY A 213 19.10 21.47 -3.22
C GLY A 213 19.26 20.09 -3.86
N TYR A 214 20.24 19.96 -4.76
CA TYR A 214 20.57 18.71 -5.43
C TYR A 214 21.33 17.73 -4.54
N PRO A 215 21.23 16.41 -4.77
CA PRO A 215 20.40 15.76 -5.79
C PRO A 215 18.92 15.68 -5.39
N VAL A 216 18.05 15.68 -6.40
CA VAL A 216 16.59 15.61 -6.23
C VAL A 216 15.98 14.40 -6.94
N MET A 217 14.80 14.01 -6.50
CA MET A 217 13.93 13.01 -7.12
C MET A 217 12.74 13.71 -7.78
N ILE A 218 12.49 13.38 -9.03
CA ILE A 218 11.32 13.79 -9.81
C ILE A 218 10.36 12.60 -9.81
N LYS A 219 9.13 12.80 -9.36
CA LYS A 219 8.16 11.72 -9.19
C LYS A 219 6.80 12.09 -9.76
N ALA A 220 6.23 11.20 -10.56
CA ALA A 220 4.81 11.20 -10.87
C ALA A 220 4.01 10.70 -9.65
N SER A 221 2.90 11.35 -9.36
CA SER A 221 2.08 11.00 -8.19
C SER A 221 1.42 9.63 -8.34
N GLU A 222 0.92 9.33 -9.54
CA GLU A 222 0.18 8.10 -9.86
C GLU A 222 1.09 6.96 -10.37
N GLY A 223 2.42 7.14 -10.30
CA GLY A 223 3.38 6.09 -10.66
C GLY A 223 3.42 4.96 -9.62
N GLY A 224 3.08 3.73 -10.03
CA GLY A 224 3.18 2.51 -9.21
C GLY A 224 4.41 1.65 -9.53
N GLY A 225 4.90 0.88 -8.56
CA GLY A 225 5.97 -0.11 -8.77
C GLY A 225 7.31 0.47 -9.23
N GLY A 226 7.62 1.71 -8.84
CA GLY A 226 8.85 2.41 -9.26
C GLY A 226 8.75 3.17 -10.58
N LYS A 227 7.60 3.11 -11.28
CA LYS A 227 7.38 3.87 -12.51
C LYS A 227 7.23 5.37 -12.25
N GLY A 228 7.70 6.19 -13.19
CA GLY A 228 7.58 7.64 -13.12
C GLY A 228 8.47 8.28 -12.06
N ILE A 229 9.62 7.65 -11.76
CA ILE A 229 10.58 8.13 -10.79
C ILE A 229 11.93 8.32 -11.46
N ARG A 230 12.52 9.52 -11.39
CA ARG A 230 13.87 9.81 -11.89
C ARG A 230 14.68 10.60 -10.88
N LYS A 231 15.99 10.39 -10.89
CA LYS A 231 16.95 11.12 -10.07
C LYS A 231 17.67 12.14 -10.94
N ALA A 232 17.68 13.40 -10.52
CA ALA A 232 18.49 14.45 -11.13
C ALA A 232 19.64 14.84 -10.19
N LEU A 233 20.88 14.81 -10.68
CA LEU A 233 22.06 15.09 -9.87
C LEU A 233 22.43 16.57 -9.86
N ASN A 234 22.05 17.31 -10.90
CA ASN A 234 22.33 18.73 -11.10
C ASN A 234 21.25 19.36 -12.01
N SER A 235 21.39 20.66 -12.29
CA SER A 235 20.50 21.42 -13.16
C SER A 235 20.48 20.95 -14.61
N ASP A 236 21.61 20.45 -15.12
CA ASP A 236 21.77 20.11 -16.53
C ASP A 236 21.05 18.79 -16.86
N ASP A 237 21.06 17.85 -15.90
CA ASP A 237 20.37 16.56 -16.00
C ASP A 237 18.84 16.70 -15.88
N PHE A 238 18.37 17.71 -15.15
CA PHE A 238 16.97 17.83 -14.71
C PHE A 238 15.95 17.85 -15.88
N PRO A 239 16.13 18.64 -16.96
CA PRO A 239 15.18 18.68 -18.07
C PRO A 239 14.94 17.32 -18.72
N ASN A 240 16.00 16.53 -18.90
CA ASN A 240 15.90 15.20 -19.49
C ASN A 240 15.16 14.25 -18.55
N MET A 241 15.51 14.26 -17.26
CA MET A 241 14.86 13.43 -16.25
C MET A 241 13.36 13.75 -16.10
N PHE A 242 13.00 15.02 -16.14
CA PHE A 242 11.61 15.47 -16.07
C PHE A 242 10.78 14.95 -17.26
N ARG A 243 11.28 15.12 -18.49
CA ARG A 243 10.60 14.64 -19.70
C ARG A 243 10.44 13.11 -19.70
N GLN A 244 11.40 12.37 -19.16
CA GLN A 244 11.26 10.92 -19.01
C GLN A 244 10.13 10.53 -18.06
N VAL A 245 9.96 11.24 -16.94
CA VAL A 245 8.82 11.02 -16.03
C VAL A 245 7.49 11.31 -16.73
N GLN A 246 7.41 12.42 -17.48
CA GLN A 246 6.21 12.77 -18.26
C GLN A 246 5.87 11.71 -19.33
N ALA A 247 6.88 11.19 -20.03
CA ALA A 247 6.69 10.17 -21.04
C ALA A 247 6.28 8.81 -20.46
N GLU A 248 6.80 8.47 -19.27
CA GLU A 248 6.52 7.20 -18.61
C GLU A 248 5.13 7.17 -17.96
N VAL A 249 4.68 8.30 -17.41
CA VAL A 249 3.34 8.43 -16.79
C VAL A 249 2.62 9.69 -17.33
N PRO A 250 2.11 9.64 -18.58
CA PRO A 250 1.47 10.79 -19.21
C PRO A 250 0.25 11.29 -18.43
N GLY A 251 0.15 12.60 -18.26
CA GLY A 251 -0.97 13.26 -17.58
C GLY A 251 -0.91 13.23 -16.04
N SER A 252 0.02 12.47 -15.45
CA SER A 252 0.12 12.39 -14.00
C SER A 252 0.76 13.66 -13.40
N PRO A 253 0.25 14.17 -12.27
CA PRO A 253 0.89 15.25 -11.55
C PRO A 253 2.32 14.90 -11.15
N ILE A 254 3.27 15.83 -11.36
CA ILE A 254 4.68 15.63 -11.01
C ILE A 254 5.02 16.51 -9.81
N PHE A 255 5.86 16.01 -8.91
CA PHE A 255 6.46 16.80 -7.83
C PHE A 255 7.96 16.50 -7.73
N VAL A 256 8.69 17.40 -7.07
CA VAL A 256 10.14 17.27 -6.86
C VAL A 256 10.41 17.17 -5.36
N MET A 257 11.28 16.27 -4.94
CA MET A 257 11.68 16.12 -3.54
C MET A 257 13.17 15.83 -3.38
N SER A 258 13.71 16.14 -2.22
CA SER A 258 15.09 15.85 -1.85
C SER A 258 15.37 14.35 -1.88
N LEU A 259 16.56 13.96 -2.33
CA LEU A 259 17.02 12.58 -2.22
C LEU A 259 17.71 12.35 -0.86
N ALA A 260 17.04 11.61 0.02
CA ALA A 260 17.66 11.12 1.24
C ALA A 260 18.80 10.13 0.91
N LYS A 261 19.97 10.32 1.54
CA LYS A 261 21.15 9.46 1.39
C LYS A 261 21.56 8.89 2.75
N GLY A 262 22.01 7.63 2.76
CA GLY A 262 22.50 6.98 3.98
C GLY A 262 21.48 6.91 5.11
N ALA A 263 20.19 6.92 4.78
CA ALA A 263 19.10 6.92 5.74
C ALA A 263 18.62 5.50 6.07
N ARG A 264 18.03 5.35 7.24
CA ARG A 264 17.26 4.16 7.62
C ARG A 264 15.83 4.28 7.10
N HIS A 265 15.20 3.15 6.79
CA HIS A 265 13.78 3.08 6.44
C HIS A 265 13.03 2.44 7.60
N LEU A 266 12.35 3.27 8.37
CA LEU A 266 11.60 2.86 9.56
C LEU A 266 10.11 3.01 9.30
N GLU A 267 9.32 2.08 9.82
CA GLU A 267 7.86 2.08 9.70
C GLU A 267 7.21 1.93 11.07
N VAL A 268 6.10 2.62 11.31
CA VAL A 268 5.27 2.42 12.49
C VAL A 268 4.01 1.66 12.07
N GLN A 269 3.69 0.58 12.78
CA GLN A 269 2.45 -0.13 12.56
C GLN A 269 1.30 0.61 13.23
N ILE A 270 0.39 1.15 12.43
CA ILE A 270 -0.81 1.81 12.92
C ILE A 270 -2.00 0.85 12.88
N LEU A 271 -2.84 0.92 13.90
CA LEU A 271 -4.16 0.30 13.96
C LEU A 271 -5.18 1.33 14.42
N SER A 272 -6.29 1.45 13.68
CA SER A 272 -7.38 2.36 14.03
C SER A 272 -8.72 1.67 14.02
N ASP A 273 -9.65 2.19 14.82
CA ASP A 273 -11.05 1.79 14.81
C ASP A 273 -11.93 2.84 14.10
N GLU A 274 -13.22 2.53 13.96
CA GLU A 274 -14.20 3.41 13.32
C GLU A 274 -14.65 4.59 14.22
N TYR A 275 -14.24 4.58 15.49
CA TYR A 275 -14.61 5.60 16.49
C TYR A 275 -13.59 6.74 16.56
N GLY A 276 -12.49 6.62 15.82
CA GLY A 276 -11.42 7.60 15.72
C GLY A 276 -10.30 7.36 16.73
N ASN A 277 -10.25 6.19 17.37
CA ASN A 277 -9.08 5.78 18.13
C ASN A 277 -8.04 5.23 17.17
N ALA A 278 -6.79 5.68 17.30
CA ALA A 278 -5.65 5.16 16.57
C ALA A 278 -4.52 4.87 17.57
N ILE A 279 -3.87 3.72 17.42
CA ILE A 279 -2.75 3.31 18.25
C ILE A 279 -1.58 2.87 17.36
N SER A 280 -0.38 3.02 17.88
CA SER A 280 0.82 2.37 17.37
C SER A 280 0.99 1.00 18.02
N LEU A 281 1.45 0.01 17.25
CA LEU A 281 1.73 -1.36 17.70
C LEU A 281 3.24 -1.65 17.67
N PHE A 282 4.11 -0.66 17.88
CA PHE A 282 5.55 -0.68 17.55
C PHE A 282 5.83 -0.41 16.06
N GLY A 283 7.09 -0.61 15.66
CA GLY A 283 7.52 -0.43 14.28
C GLY A 283 8.61 -1.39 13.84
N ARG A 284 9.00 -1.24 12.59
CA ARG A 284 9.92 -2.12 11.87
C ARG A 284 11.08 -1.33 11.31
N ASP A 285 12.25 -1.95 11.28
CA ASP A 285 13.38 -1.50 10.46
C ASP A 285 13.43 -2.32 9.17
N CYS A 286 13.11 -1.67 8.06
CA CYS A 286 13.08 -2.25 6.72
C CYS A 286 14.22 -1.66 5.86
N SER A 287 15.32 -1.23 6.48
CA SER A 287 16.41 -0.52 5.80
C SER A 287 17.16 -1.36 4.76
N ILE A 288 17.18 -2.69 4.93
CA ILE A 288 17.91 -3.58 4.02
C ILE A 288 17.02 -3.85 2.79
N GLN A 289 17.26 -3.06 1.76
CA GLN A 289 16.54 -3.12 0.49
C GLN A 289 17.50 -3.33 -0.67
N ARG A 290 17.07 -4.08 -1.68
CA ARG A 290 17.81 -4.24 -2.94
C ARG A 290 16.92 -3.76 -4.08
N ARG A 291 17.37 -2.75 -4.82
CA ARG A 291 16.62 -2.14 -5.95
C ARG A 291 15.17 -1.77 -5.57
N HIS A 292 15.00 -1.13 -4.41
CA HIS A 292 13.70 -0.70 -3.85
C HIS A 292 12.76 -1.82 -3.40
N GLN A 293 13.21 -3.08 -3.39
CA GLN A 293 12.51 -4.19 -2.78
C GLN A 293 13.02 -4.41 -1.35
N LYS A 294 12.11 -4.52 -0.37
CA LYS A 294 12.45 -4.93 1.01
C LYS A 294 12.90 -6.39 1.02
N ILE A 295 14.06 -6.67 1.62
CA ILE A 295 14.66 -8.01 1.67
C ILE A 295 14.71 -8.53 3.10
N ILE A 296 15.17 -7.70 4.03
CA ILE A 296 15.20 -8.04 5.46
C ILE A 296 14.41 -6.97 6.21
N GLU A 297 13.52 -7.44 7.08
CA GLU A 297 12.68 -6.61 7.94
C GLU A 297 12.85 -7.12 9.38
N GLU A 298 13.17 -6.20 10.30
CA GLU A 298 13.36 -6.51 11.71
C GLU A 298 12.33 -5.75 12.55
N ALA A 299 11.86 -6.37 13.64
CA ALA A 299 10.91 -5.76 14.59
C ALA A 299 11.28 -6.12 16.04
N PRO A 300 11.26 -5.18 16.99
CA PRO A 300 10.96 -3.75 16.82
C PRO A 300 12.13 -2.94 16.23
N CYS A 301 11.92 -1.66 15.95
CA CYS A 301 12.99 -0.74 15.52
C CYS A 301 13.98 -0.45 16.66
N ILE A 302 15.19 -1.04 16.58
CA ILE A 302 16.24 -0.89 17.61
C ILE A 302 17.20 0.27 17.36
N ILE A 303 17.29 0.78 16.13
CA ILE A 303 18.33 1.75 15.73
C ILE A 303 17.98 3.19 16.15
N ALA A 304 16.69 3.51 16.23
CA ALA A 304 16.22 4.82 16.69
C ALA A 304 16.38 4.94 18.21
N LYS A 305 16.78 6.13 18.68
CA LYS A 305 16.79 6.40 20.14
C LYS A 305 15.37 6.27 20.70
N PRO A 306 15.17 5.74 21.91
CA PRO A 306 13.83 5.49 22.46
C PRO A 306 12.90 6.72 22.41
N ASN A 307 13.41 7.90 22.79
CA ASN A 307 12.63 9.14 22.77
C ASN A 307 12.26 9.62 21.36
N VAL A 308 13.11 9.35 20.36
CA VAL A 308 12.83 9.66 18.96
C VAL A 308 11.76 8.70 18.43
N PHE A 309 11.86 7.42 18.78
CA PHE A 309 10.87 6.44 18.35
C PHE A 309 9.50 6.67 19.01
N GLU A 310 9.46 7.06 20.29
CA GLU A 310 8.23 7.47 20.96
C GLU A 310 7.56 8.67 20.27
N GLN A 311 8.34 9.60 19.70
CA GLN A 311 7.80 10.70 18.89
C GLN A 311 7.30 10.23 17.52
N MET A 312 7.92 9.21 16.93
CA MET A 312 7.43 8.61 15.67
C MET A 312 6.12 7.84 15.86
N GLU A 313 5.90 7.27 17.05
CA GLU A 313 4.69 6.54 17.39
C GLU A 313 3.48 7.44 17.69
N LYS A 314 3.69 8.71 18.02
CA LYS A 314 2.66 9.72 18.32
C LYS A 314 2.21 10.43 17.06
#